data_AF-A0A8H7T3X4-F1
#
_entry.id   AF-A0A8H7T3X4-F1
#
_cell.length_a   1.000
_cell.length_b   1.000
_cell.length_c   1.000
_cell.angle_alpha   90.00
_cell.angle_beta   90.00
_cell.angle_gamma   90.00
#
_symmetry.space_group_name_H-M   'P 1'
#
loop_
_entity.id
_entity.type
_entity.pdbx_description
1 polymer ?
#
loop_
_entity_poly.entity_id
_entity_poly.type
_entity_poly.pdbx_seq_one_letter_code
_entity_poly.pdbx_strand_id
1 'polypeptide(L)' 'MSRPIEQALANLIPRHTGALPAELIELAGSLLAQSRNKCSSLKQDEEIARMYACANLACE' A
#
# COMPACT_ATOMS: atom_id res chain seq x y z
N MET A 1 8.21 0.03 -15.37
CA MET A 1 8.04 -0.94 -14.26
C MET A 1 6.89 -0.44 -13.41
N SER A 2 5.72 -1.06 -13.48
CA SER A 2 4.55 -0.69 -12.70
C SER A 2 4.81 -0.99 -11.22
N ARG A 3 4.81 0.03 -10.36
CA ARG A 3 4.95 -0.11 -8.91
C ARG A 3 3.53 -0.05 -8.31
N PRO A 4 2.85 -1.20 -8.13
CA PRO A 4 1.41 -1.23 -7.85
C PRO A 4 1.03 -0.53 -6.54
N ILE A 5 1.94 -0.49 -5.56
CA ILE A 5 1.74 0.24 -4.31
C ILE A 5 1.74 1.76 -4.50
N GLU A 6 2.57 2.31 -5.40
CA GLU A 6 2.56 3.74 -5.73
C GLU A 6 1.27 4.13 -6.42
N GLN A 7 0.74 3.26 -7.28
CA GLN A 7 -0.54 3.48 -7.92
C GLN A 7 -1.71 3.45 -6.92
N ALA A 8 -1.66 2.53 -5.94
CA ALA A 8 -2.63 2.52 -4.85
C ALA A 8 -2.57 3.82 -4.01
N LEU A 9 -1.37 4.29 -3.66
CA LEU A 9 -1.17 5.55 -2.94
C LEU A 9 -1.66 6.76 -3.75
N ALA A 10 -1.39 6.80 -5.06
CA ALA A 10 -1.86 7.87 -5.94
C ALA A 10 -3.39 7.92 -6.02
N ASN A 11 -4.06 6.76 -6.02
CA ASN A 11 -5.51 6.67 -6.02
C ASN A 11 -6.13 7.12 -4.69
N LEU A 12 -5.44 6.91 -3.57
CA LEU A 12 -5.88 7.33 -2.23
C LEU A 12 -5.76 8.84 -2.01
N ILE A 13 -4.81 9.50 -2.67
CA ILE A 13 -4.55 10.93 -2.50
C ILE A 13 -4.70 11.69 -3.83
N PRO A 14 -5.91 11.69 -4.45
CA PRO A 14 -6.11 12.25 -5.79
C PRO A 14 -5.90 13.76 -5.87
N ARG A 15 -5.88 14.46 -4.73
CA ARG A 15 -5.61 15.90 -4.63
C ARG A 15 -4.13 16.23 -4.48
N HIS A 16 -3.27 15.25 -4.18
CA HIS A 16 -1.84 15.47 -4.08
C HIS A 16 -1.27 15.74 -5.47
N THR A 17 -0.67 16.92 -5.64
CA THR A 17 -0.07 17.32 -6.91
C THR A 17 1.44 17.13 -6.82
N GLY A 18 2.02 16.31 -7.70
CA GLY A 18 3.46 16.02 -7.73
C GLY A 18 3.82 14.58 -7.35
N ALA A 19 5.11 14.30 -7.21
CA ALA A 19 5.60 12.98 -6.85
C ALA A 19 5.22 12.62 -5.42
N LEU A 20 4.85 11.36 -5.18
CA LEU A 20 4.57 10.86 -3.83
C LEU A 20 5.85 10.93 -2.97
N PRO A 21 5.75 11.29 -1.68
CA PRO A 21 6.87 11.26 -0.76
C PRO A 21 7.52 9.86 -0.71
N ALA A 22 8.85 9.80 -0.79
CA ALA A 22 9.58 8.53 -0.75
C ALA A 22 9.32 7.75 0.55
N GLU A 23 9.27 8.46 1.69
CA GLU A 23 8.99 7.86 3.00
C GLU A 23 7.61 7.18 3.05
N LEU A 24 6.60 7.75 2.38
CA LEU A 24 5.26 7.14 2.30
C LEU A 24 5.29 5.83 1.51
N ILE A 25 6.03 5.80 0.40
CA ILE A 25 6.19 4.60 -0.43
C ILE A 25 6.92 3.51 0.36
N GLU A 26 8.00 3.86 1.07
CA GLU A 26 8.76 2.92 1.89
C GLU A 26 7.95 2.39 3.08
N LEU A 27 7.17 3.26 3.74
CA LEU A 27 6.28 2.88 4.83
C LEU A 27 5.21 1.90 4.34
N ALA A 28 4.49 2.22 3.27
CA ALA A 28 3.48 1.35 2.69
C ALA A 28 4.07 -0.01 2.28
N GLY A 29 5.27 -0.01 1.69
CA GLY A 29 5.99 -1.23 1.33
C GLY A 29 6.36 -2.08 2.55
N SER A 30 6.83 -1.44 3.62
CA SER A 30 7.15 -2.09 4.89
C SER A 30 5.92 -2.68 5.56
N LEU A 31 4.78 -1.98 5.55
CA LEU A 31 3.51 -2.48 6.06
C LEU A 31 3.01 -3.69 5.26
N LEU A 32 3.13 -3.65 3.93
CA LEU A 32 2.76 -4.79 3.07
C LEU A 32 3.63 -6.02 3.37
N ALA A 33 4.95 -5.84 3.51
CA ALA A 33 5.85 -6.93 3.88
C ALA A 33 5.54 -7.50 5.26
N GLN A 34 5.27 -6.64 6.25
CA GLN A 34 4.87 -7.06 7.60
C GLN A 34 3.53 -7.79 7.59
N SER A 35 2.55 -7.28 6.86
CA SER A 35 1.24 -7.93 6.68
C SER A 35 1.41 -9.34 6.14
N ARG A 36 2.22 -9.54 5.08
CA ARG A 36 2.46 -10.87 4.48
C ARG A 36 3.11 -11.84 5.45
N ASN A 37 4.02 -11.36 6.28
CA ASN A 37 4.68 -12.19 7.28
C ASN A 37 3.78 -12.54 8.48
N LYS A 38 3.01 -11.58 8.99
CA LYS A 38 2.18 -11.76 10.20
C LYS A 38 0.79 -12.35 9.92
N CYS A 39 0.26 -12.09 8.73
CA CYS A 39 -1.07 -12.51 8.28
C CYS A 39 -0.93 -13.33 6.99
N SER A 40 -0.25 -14.47 7.07
CA SER A 40 0.06 -15.33 5.92
C SER A 40 -1.10 -16.25 5.51
N SER A 41 -2.16 -16.36 6.33
CA SER A 41 -3.32 -17.24 6.11
C SER A 41 -4.59 -16.50 5.63
N LEU A 42 -4.44 -15.32 5.01
CA LEU A 42 -5.56 -14.57 4.46
C LEU A 42 -6.20 -15.36 3.30
N LYS A 43 -7.53 -15.33 3.21
CA LYS A 43 -8.24 -15.92 2.07
C LYS A 43 -7.95 -15.11 0.82
N GLN A 44 -8.14 -15.72 -0.35
CA GLN A 44 -7.86 -15.07 -1.63
C GLN A 44 -8.67 -13.77 -1.82
N ASP A 45 -9.93 -13.75 -1.39
CA ASP A 45 -10.79 -12.55 -1.38
C ASP A 45 -10.34 -11.45 -0.42
N GLU A 46 -9.56 -11.78 0.61
CA GLU A 46 -9.02 -10.79 1.53
C GLU A 46 -7.64 -10.30 1.05
N GLU A 47 -6.88 -11.17 0.39
CA GLU A 47 -5.56 -10.87 -0.16
C GLU A 47 -5.60 -9.77 -1.21
N ILE A 48 -6.65 -9.74 -2.04
CA ILE A 48 -6.83 -8.70 -3.07
C ILE A 48 -6.88 -7.30 -2.49
N ALA A 49 -7.36 -7.14 -1.25
CA ALA A 49 -7.47 -5.85 -0.58
C ALA A 49 -6.20 -5.47 0.20
N ARG A 50 -5.29 -6.43 0.47
CA ARG A 50 -4.12 -6.24 1.34
C ARG A 50 -3.29 -5.02 0.93
N MET A 51 -3.02 -4.87 -0.37
CA MET A 51 -2.23 -3.74 -0.87
C MET A 51 -2.89 -2.40 -0.60
N TYR A 52 -4.19 -2.29 -0.89
CA TYR A 52 -4.94 -1.08 -0.67
C TYR A 52 -5.04 -0.74 0.83
N ALA A 53 -5.26 -1.76 1.67
CA ALA A 53 -5.29 -1.59 3.13
C ALA A 53 -3.94 -1.10 3.68
N CYS A 54 -2.81 -1.68 3.25
CA CYS A 54 -1.48 -1.22 3.67
C CYS A 54 -1.16 0.19 3.17
N ALA A 55 -1.58 0.53 1.95
CA ALA A 55 -1.43 1.89 1.41
C ALA A 55 -2.29 2.90 2.19
N ASN A 56 -3.54 2.56 2.49
CA ASN A 56 -4.44 3.40 3.29
C ASN A 56 -3.87 3.64 4.69
N LEU A 57 -3.43 2.58 5.38
CA LEU A 57 -2.84 2.68 6.71
C LEU A 57 -1.56 3.54 6.72
N ALA A 58 -0.80 3.57 5.62
CA ALA A 58 0.37 4.45 5.51
C ALA A 58 -0.01 5.93 5.34
N CYS A 59 -1.23 6.23 4.86
CA CYS A 59 -1.72 7.59 4.62
C CYS A 59 -2.44 8.21 5.83
N GLU A 60 -2.88 7.41 6.79
CA GLU A 60 -3.47 7.87 8.06
C GLU A 60 -2.39 8.37 9.04
#